data_AF-A0A947IV42-F1
#
_entry.id   AF-A0A947IV42-F1
#
_cell.length_a   1.000
_cell.length_b   1.000
_cell.length_c   1.000
_cell.angle_alpha   90.00
_cell.angle_beta   90.00
_cell.angle_gamma   90.00
#
_symmetry.space_group_name_H-M   'P 1'
#
loop_
_entity.id
_entity.type
_entity.pdbx_description
1 polymer ?
#
loop_
_entity_poly.entity_id
_entity_poly.type
_entity_poly.pdbx_seq_one_letter_code
_entity_poly.pdbx_strand_id
1 'polypeptide(L)'
;MQRKIINLINHEAELYIRRKIEELSRCKYEGDITEWKRGIENKKIEGRIKNIILKRAEELLKPDEDQKEFYSELEKSEWIERIAKLKNKLREVKRENKKYLIGNITNQIVQEYLRAIAHFDKKKKHDDSIEFTEGLAKFNEQEERYDYAATTYYKLSKKYAFINKIGDAGLSIIKAAQIAYKIGDLARAIDDYKQATNYCRRNGDYDSMAVCAENAADIVREYRSYDEAREYYEIAIENYKKTGQIEAAQECADKLERISH
;
A
#
# COMPACT_ATOMS: atom_id res chain seq x y z
N MET A 1 7.69 -8.41 44.71
CA MET A 1 7.97 -9.77 44.18
C MET A 1 8.14 -9.78 42.65
N GLN A 2 7.20 -9.22 41.88
CA GLN A 2 7.27 -9.15 40.40
C GLN A 2 8.52 -8.44 39.81
N ARG A 3 9.01 -7.33 40.40
CA ARG A 3 10.25 -6.66 39.94
C ARG A 3 11.51 -7.53 40.06
N LYS A 4 11.61 -8.38 41.10
CA LYS A 4 12.74 -9.30 41.27
C LYS A 4 12.67 -10.44 40.24
N ILE A 5 11.48 -10.94 39.95
CA ILE A 5 11.23 -11.98 38.94
C ILE A 5 11.53 -11.44 37.53
N ILE A 6 11.11 -10.22 37.21
CA ILE A 6 11.42 -9.56 35.93
C ILE A 6 12.93 -9.33 35.77
N ASN A 7 13.62 -8.89 36.83
CA ASN A 7 15.07 -8.70 36.78
C ASN A 7 15.84 -10.03 36.67
N LEU A 8 15.35 -11.11 37.29
CA LEU A 8 15.89 -12.46 37.15
C LEU A 8 15.68 -13.01 35.73
N ILE A 9 14.48 -12.85 35.16
CA ILE A 9 14.18 -13.25 33.77
C ILE A 9 15.02 -12.44 32.79
N ASN A 10 15.19 -11.14 33.02
CA ASN A 10 16.05 -10.29 32.18
C ASN A 10 17.53 -10.69 32.31
N HIS A 11 17.99 -11.04 33.51
CA HIS A 11 19.37 -11.48 33.74
C HIS A 11 19.65 -12.86 33.16
N GLU A 12 18.72 -13.80 33.27
CA GLU A 12 18.83 -15.13 32.65
C GLU A 12 18.75 -15.05 31.12
N ALA A 13 17.88 -14.18 30.58
CA ALA A 13 17.83 -13.91 29.15
C ALA A 13 19.14 -13.24 28.65
N GLU A 14 19.71 -12.32 29.42
CA GLU A 14 20.98 -11.67 29.11
C GLU A 14 22.15 -12.66 29.17
N LEU A 15 22.19 -13.55 30.15
CA LEU A 15 23.18 -14.62 30.25
C LEU A 15 23.02 -15.66 29.13
N TYR A 16 21.79 -15.97 28.74
CA TYR A 16 21.51 -16.87 27.63
C TYR A 16 21.96 -16.27 26.30
N ILE A 17 21.63 -15.00 26.04
CA ILE A 17 22.07 -14.26 24.84
C ILE A 17 23.59 -14.13 24.81
N ARG A 18 24.23 -13.77 25.94
CA ARG A 18 25.71 -13.68 26.02
C ARG A 18 26.38 -15.04 25.80
N ARG A 19 25.91 -16.13 26.41
CA ARG A 19 26.43 -17.48 26.17
C ARG A 19 26.28 -17.88 24.70
N LYS A 20 25.15 -17.55 24.07
CA LYS A 20 24.93 -17.89 22.66
C LYS A 20 25.76 -17.04 21.72
N ILE A 21 26.02 -15.77 22.04
CA ILE A 21 26.97 -14.91 21.33
C ILE A 21 28.42 -15.39 21.53
N GLU A 22 28.81 -15.85 22.72
CA GLU A 22 30.13 -16.44 22.98
C GLU A 22 30.32 -17.78 22.25
N GLU A 23 29.30 -18.63 22.20
CA GLU A 23 29.31 -19.85 21.38
C GLU A 23 29.42 -19.52 19.88
N LEU A 24 28.72 -18.49 19.41
CA LEU A 24 28.80 -17.99 18.03
C LEU A 24 30.18 -17.37 17.70
N SER A 25 30.83 -16.73 18.67
CA SER A 25 32.19 -16.17 18.47
C SER A 25 33.28 -17.24 18.35
N ARG A 26 33.01 -18.47 18.81
CA ARG A 26 33.92 -19.63 18.70
C ARG A 26 33.68 -20.45 17.44
N CYS A 27 32.48 -20.40 16.86
CA CYS A 27 32.20 -20.98 15.56
C CYS A 27 32.64 -20.00 14.47
N LYS A 28 33.79 -20.27 13.84
CA LYS A 28 34.10 -19.68 12.52
C LYS A 28 32.86 -19.84 11.63
N TYR A 29 32.40 -18.72 11.06
CA TYR A 29 31.43 -18.59 9.96
C TYR A 29 31.04 -19.91 9.31
N GLU A 30 29.80 -20.38 9.51
CA GLU A 30 29.11 -21.35 8.64
C GLU A 30 27.63 -21.64 9.01
N GLY A 31 27.02 -20.94 9.98
CA GLY A 31 25.63 -21.17 10.40
C GLY A 31 24.64 -20.26 9.67
N ASP A 32 23.88 -20.85 8.75
CA ASP A 32 22.84 -20.23 7.93
C ASP A 32 21.79 -19.47 8.78
N ILE A 33 21.56 -18.18 8.45
CA ILE A 33 20.56 -17.28 9.06
C ILE A 33 19.16 -17.93 9.15
N THR A 34 18.90 -18.92 8.30
CA THR A 34 17.68 -19.73 8.25
C THR A 34 17.43 -20.58 9.51
N GLU A 35 18.47 -21.08 10.20
CA GLU A 35 18.28 -21.79 11.48
C GLU A 35 17.91 -20.83 12.62
N TRP A 36 18.44 -19.60 12.57
CA TRP A 36 18.11 -18.53 13.50
C TRP A 36 16.64 -18.09 13.35
N LYS A 37 16.13 -18.00 12.10
CA LYS A 37 14.69 -17.77 11.79
C LYS A 37 13.80 -18.80 12.48
N ARG A 38 14.16 -20.08 12.36
CA ARG A 38 13.38 -21.20 12.91
C ARG A 38 13.37 -21.22 14.45
N GLY A 39 14.46 -20.77 15.08
CA GLY A 39 14.59 -20.74 16.54
C GLY A 39 13.74 -19.67 17.24
N ILE A 40 13.59 -18.50 16.62
CA ILE A 40 12.76 -17.40 17.14
C ILE A 40 11.27 -17.63 16.85
N GLU A 41 10.93 -18.22 15.70
CA GLU A 41 9.55 -18.62 15.39
C GLU A 41 9.07 -19.78 16.28
N ASN A 42 9.93 -20.73 16.62
CA ASN A 42 9.56 -21.89 17.46
C ASN A 42 9.42 -21.59 18.96
N LYS A 43 9.98 -20.48 19.46
CA LYS A 43 9.79 -20.07 20.85
C LYS A 43 8.75 -18.96 20.88
N LYS A 44 7.62 -19.19 21.56
CA LYS A 44 6.57 -18.20 21.88
C LYS A 44 7.12 -17.03 22.72
N ILE A 45 8.05 -16.25 22.18
CA ILE A 45 8.55 -15.04 22.81
C ILE A 45 7.57 -13.94 22.44
N GLU A 46 6.67 -13.63 23.38
CA GLU A 46 5.67 -12.58 23.22
C GLU A 46 6.29 -11.24 22.80
N GLY A 47 5.60 -10.52 21.91
CA GLY A 47 6.15 -9.40 21.13
C GLY A 47 6.83 -8.28 21.92
N ARG A 48 6.53 -8.08 23.22
CA ARG A 48 7.25 -7.11 24.05
C ARG A 48 8.69 -7.54 24.37
N ILE A 49 8.92 -8.82 24.66
CA ILE A 49 10.25 -9.34 24.99
C ILE A 49 11.09 -9.43 23.71
N LYS A 50 10.49 -9.82 22.58
CA LYS A 50 11.12 -9.82 21.26
C LYS A 50 11.63 -8.43 20.89
N ASN A 51 10.79 -7.39 21.00
CA ASN A 51 11.17 -6.00 20.69
C ASN A 51 12.27 -5.45 21.60
N ILE A 52 12.29 -5.81 22.89
CA ILE A 52 13.35 -5.38 23.82
C ILE A 52 14.69 -6.04 23.45
N ILE A 53 14.69 -7.32 23.10
CA ILE A 53 15.89 -8.06 22.69
C ILE A 53 16.46 -7.48 21.39
N LEU A 54 15.61 -7.23 20.39
CA LEU A 54 16.03 -6.66 19.09
C LEU A 54 16.60 -5.26 19.24
N LYS A 55 15.89 -4.38 19.96
CA LYS A 55 16.36 -3.01 20.22
C LYS A 55 17.70 -3.00 20.97
N ARG A 56 17.89 -3.91 21.91
CA ARG A 56 19.16 -4.01 22.66
C ARG A 56 20.28 -4.61 21.82
N ALA A 57 19.97 -5.49 20.87
CA ALA A 57 20.94 -6.01 19.91
C ALA A 57 21.38 -4.92 18.91
N GLU A 58 20.47 -4.09 18.42
CA GLU A 58 20.77 -2.91 17.57
C GLU A 58 21.64 -1.87 18.29
N GLU A 59 21.43 -1.65 19.59
CA GLU A 59 22.22 -0.72 20.40
C GLU A 59 23.66 -1.21 20.65
N LEU A 60 23.88 -2.53 20.67
CA LEU A 60 25.15 -3.15 21.02
C LEU A 60 26.00 -3.54 19.80
N LEU A 61 25.35 -3.87 18.69
CA LEU A 61 26.00 -4.28 17.44
C LEU A 61 25.93 -3.09 16.47
N LYS A 62 27.07 -2.68 15.88
CA LYS A 62 27.04 -1.82 14.68
C LYS A 62 26.59 -2.74 13.54
N PRO A 63 25.30 -2.80 13.19
CA PRO A 63 24.80 -3.88 12.37
C PRO A 63 25.30 -3.65 10.94
N ASP A 64 25.78 -4.73 10.33
CA ASP A 64 26.04 -4.74 8.88
C ASP A 64 24.73 -4.58 8.09
N GLU A 65 24.84 -4.47 6.78
CA GLU A 65 23.70 -4.20 5.89
C GLU A 65 22.66 -5.33 5.96
N ASP A 66 23.13 -6.58 6.02
CA ASP A 66 22.29 -7.79 6.13
C ASP A 66 21.49 -7.81 7.44
N GLN A 67 22.09 -7.40 8.56
CA GLN A 67 21.40 -7.29 9.84
C GLN A 67 20.33 -6.18 9.81
N LYS A 68 20.61 -5.04 9.18
CA LYS A 68 19.61 -3.93 9.07
C LYS A 68 18.40 -4.33 8.22
N GLU A 69 18.63 -5.05 7.14
CA GLU A 69 17.56 -5.62 6.32
C GLU A 69 16.76 -6.67 7.11
N PHE A 70 17.45 -7.53 7.86
CA PHE A 70 16.81 -8.49 8.74
C PHE A 70 15.89 -7.83 9.80
N TYR A 71 16.36 -6.78 10.49
CA TYR A 71 15.52 -6.04 11.44
C TYR A 71 14.33 -5.34 10.75
N SER A 72 14.52 -4.86 9.51
CA SER A 72 13.44 -4.29 8.69
C SER A 72 12.29 -5.27 8.49
N GLU A 73 12.62 -6.47 8.02
CA GLU A 73 11.65 -7.52 7.72
C GLU A 73 10.90 -7.96 8.99
N LEU A 74 11.62 -8.01 10.11
CA LEU A 74 11.01 -8.34 11.39
C LEU A 74 10.02 -7.27 11.86
N GLU A 75 10.38 -5.98 11.76
CA GLU A 75 9.47 -4.87 12.09
C GLU A 75 8.22 -4.89 11.21
N LYS A 76 8.39 -5.11 9.91
CA LYS A 76 7.29 -5.26 8.94
C LYS A 76 6.36 -6.42 9.32
N SER A 77 6.92 -7.57 9.68
CA SER A 77 6.15 -8.75 10.07
C SER A 77 5.22 -8.48 11.27
N GLU A 78 5.65 -7.64 12.24
CA GLU A 78 4.82 -7.27 13.39
C GLU A 78 3.59 -6.43 12.99
N TRP A 79 3.76 -5.48 12.07
CA TRP A 79 2.64 -4.68 11.55
C TRP A 79 1.63 -5.58 10.83
N ILE A 80 2.12 -6.47 9.97
CA ILE A 80 1.29 -7.43 9.23
C ILE A 80 0.51 -8.32 10.20
N GLU A 81 1.15 -8.88 11.23
CA GLU A 81 0.50 -9.74 12.21
C GLU A 81 -0.59 -9.00 13.00
N ARG A 82 -0.33 -7.76 13.44
CA ARG A 82 -1.31 -6.93 14.16
C ARG A 82 -2.54 -6.65 13.30
N ILE A 83 -2.32 -6.24 12.05
CA ILE A 83 -3.40 -5.97 11.09
C ILE A 83 -4.18 -7.25 10.80
N ALA A 84 -3.50 -8.39 10.61
CA ALA A 84 -4.15 -9.68 10.35
C ALA A 84 -5.04 -10.12 11.52
N LYS A 85 -4.57 -9.98 12.77
CA LYS A 85 -5.37 -10.26 13.97
C LYS A 85 -6.64 -9.40 14.02
N LEU A 86 -6.53 -8.10 13.73
CA LEU A 86 -7.69 -7.21 13.69
C LEU A 86 -8.65 -7.57 12.55
N LYS A 87 -8.13 -7.91 11.35
CA LYS A 87 -8.97 -8.38 10.23
C LYS A 87 -9.71 -9.68 10.55
N ASN A 88 -9.07 -10.62 11.27
CA ASN A 88 -9.75 -11.82 11.76
C ASN A 88 -10.90 -11.47 12.70
N LYS A 89 -10.63 -10.61 13.68
CA LYS A 89 -11.64 -10.11 14.62
C LYS A 89 -12.78 -9.39 13.90
N LEU A 90 -12.48 -8.59 12.87
CA LEU A 90 -13.51 -7.93 12.06
C LEU A 90 -14.42 -8.95 11.38
N ARG A 91 -13.86 -10.02 10.81
CA ARG A 91 -14.63 -11.10 10.17
C ARG A 91 -15.55 -11.80 11.16
N GLU A 92 -15.08 -12.10 12.37
CA GLU A 92 -15.89 -12.70 13.44
C GLU A 92 -17.05 -11.78 13.84
N VAL A 93 -16.76 -10.51 14.12
CA VAL A 93 -17.75 -9.53 14.56
C VAL A 93 -18.79 -9.22 13.47
N LYS A 94 -18.40 -9.27 12.19
CA LYS A 94 -19.33 -9.20 11.05
C LYS A 94 -20.30 -10.40 11.02
N ARG A 95 -19.81 -11.63 11.24
CA ARG A 95 -20.67 -12.82 11.34
C ARG A 95 -21.67 -12.73 12.48
N GLU A 96 -21.26 -12.14 13.59
CA GLU A 96 -22.11 -11.92 14.77
C GLU A 96 -23.03 -10.69 14.65
N ASN A 97 -22.97 -9.95 13.53
CA ASN A 97 -23.76 -8.74 13.26
C ASN A 97 -23.65 -7.65 14.35
N LYS A 98 -22.48 -7.55 15.00
CA LYS A 98 -22.23 -6.58 16.08
C LYS A 98 -21.84 -5.20 15.51
N LYS A 99 -22.81 -4.49 14.91
CA LYS A 99 -22.61 -3.23 14.14
C LYS A 99 -21.65 -2.21 14.77
N TYR A 100 -21.82 -1.89 16.06
CA TYR A 100 -20.95 -0.93 16.76
C TYR A 100 -19.47 -1.37 16.77
N LEU A 101 -19.24 -2.66 16.98
CA LEU A 101 -17.89 -3.21 17.06
C LEU A 101 -17.24 -3.36 15.67
N ILE A 102 -18.04 -3.51 14.60
CA ILE A 102 -17.56 -3.47 13.21
C ILE A 102 -16.89 -2.12 12.94
N GLY A 103 -17.59 -1.01 13.19
CA GLY A 103 -17.05 0.33 12.96
C GLY A 103 -15.77 0.62 13.77
N ASN A 104 -15.75 0.19 15.04
CA ASN A 104 -14.58 0.36 15.91
C ASN A 104 -13.36 -0.44 15.39
N ILE A 105 -13.54 -1.73 15.06
CA ILE A 105 -12.44 -2.57 14.56
C ILE A 105 -11.95 -2.08 13.20
N THR A 106 -12.86 -1.69 12.28
CA THR A 106 -12.48 -1.12 10.99
C THR A 106 -11.60 0.13 11.18
N ASN A 107 -11.96 1.02 12.10
CA ASN A 107 -11.13 2.18 12.43
C ASN A 107 -9.78 1.79 13.05
N GLN A 108 -9.72 0.77 13.91
CA GLN A 108 -8.45 0.27 14.45
C GLN A 108 -7.52 -0.26 13.35
N ILE A 109 -8.05 -1.02 12.39
CA ILE A 109 -7.27 -1.54 11.25
C ILE A 109 -6.68 -0.38 10.43
N VAL A 110 -7.50 0.63 10.14
CA VAL A 110 -7.07 1.83 9.40
C VAL A 110 -5.97 2.56 10.16
N GLN A 111 -6.10 2.71 11.48
CA GLN A 111 -5.07 3.35 12.30
C GLN A 111 -3.76 2.56 12.30
N GLU A 112 -3.80 1.24 12.34
CA GLU A 112 -2.58 0.41 12.25
C GLU A 112 -1.89 0.55 10.90
N TYR A 113 -2.65 0.58 9.79
CA TYR A 113 -2.09 0.89 8.47
C TYR A 113 -1.43 2.28 8.43
N LEU A 114 -2.12 3.32 8.91
CA LEU A 114 -1.60 4.70 8.90
C LEU A 114 -0.34 4.83 9.75
N ARG A 115 -0.28 4.16 10.90
CA ARG A 115 0.92 4.13 11.76
C ARG A 115 2.08 3.41 11.08
N ALA A 116 1.83 2.29 10.40
CA ALA A 116 2.85 1.58 9.63
C ALA A 116 3.41 2.48 8.51
N ILE A 117 2.54 3.10 7.71
CA ILE A 117 2.94 4.02 6.63
C ILE A 117 3.80 5.15 7.18
N ALA A 118 3.37 5.82 8.25
CA ALA A 118 4.13 6.90 8.88
C ALA A 118 5.49 6.43 9.43
N HIS A 119 5.55 5.22 9.97
CA HIS A 119 6.79 4.61 10.46
C HIS A 119 7.80 4.39 9.33
N PHE A 120 7.37 3.77 8.23
CA PHE A 120 8.25 3.48 7.08
C PHE A 120 8.61 4.74 6.28
N ASP A 121 7.70 5.72 6.18
CA ASP A 121 7.99 7.04 5.60
C ASP A 121 9.09 7.77 6.38
N LYS A 122 9.01 7.79 7.72
CA LYS A 122 10.05 8.40 8.57
C LYS A 122 11.41 7.75 8.39
N LYS A 123 11.43 6.43 8.16
CA LYS A 123 12.64 5.65 7.90
C LYS A 123 13.10 5.69 6.43
N LYS A 124 12.36 6.38 5.55
CA LYS A 124 12.61 6.42 4.09
C LYS A 124 12.61 5.03 3.43
N LYS A 125 11.88 4.07 4.02
CA LYS A 125 11.66 2.74 3.44
C LYS A 125 10.45 2.82 2.52
N HIS A 126 10.68 3.31 1.30
CA HIS A 126 9.61 3.67 0.37
C HIS A 126 8.79 2.47 -0.09
N ASP A 127 9.43 1.33 -0.38
CA ASP A 127 8.72 0.12 -0.83
C ASP A 127 7.78 -0.42 0.27
N ASP A 128 8.23 -0.53 1.53
CA ASP A 128 7.36 -0.94 2.65
C ASP A 128 6.21 0.04 2.85
N SER A 129 6.49 1.35 2.81
CA SER A 129 5.46 2.38 2.94
C SER A 129 4.40 2.28 1.84
N ILE A 130 4.82 1.97 0.61
CA ILE A 130 3.94 1.72 -0.54
C ILE A 130 3.09 0.48 -0.27
N GLU A 131 3.67 -0.63 0.14
CA GLU A 131 2.95 -1.89 0.41
C GLU A 131 1.83 -1.69 1.46
N PHE A 132 2.11 -0.97 2.55
CA PHE A 132 1.07 -0.65 3.54
C PHE A 132 0.03 0.33 2.99
N THR A 133 0.41 1.26 2.10
CA THR A 133 -0.54 2.18 1.43
C THR A 133 -1.47 1.41 0.48
N GLU A 134 -0.95 0.46 -0.29
CA GLU A 134 -1.73 -0.44 -1.13
C GLU A 134 -2.69 -1.29 -0.29
N GLY A 135 -2.19 -1.87 0.81
CA GLY A 135 -3.00 -2.67 1.73
C GLY A 135 -4.15 -1.87 2.33
N LEU A 136 -3.92 -0.60 2.67
CA LEU A 136 -4.96 0.31 3.15
C LEU A 136 -5.98 0.65 2.07
N ALA A 137 -5.55 0.91 0.84
CA ALA A 137 -6.44 1.22 -0.28
C ALA A 137 -7.39 0.04 -0.57
N LYS A 138 -6.82 -1.17 -0.70
CA LYS A 138 -7.58 -2.42 -0.91
C LYS A 138 -8.52 -2.72 0.25
N PHE A 139 -8.08 -2.48 1.50
CA PHE A 139 -8.94 -2.64 2.66
C PHE A 139 -10.12 -1.67 2.66
N ASN A 140 -9.90 -0.39 2.34
CA ASN A 140 -10.98 0.58 2.25
C ASN A 140 -11.99 0.23 1.15
N GLU A 141 -11.52 -0.26 0.01
CA GLU A 141 -12.38 -0.73 -1.07
C GLU A 141 -13.22 -1.95 -0.65
N GLN A 142 -12.61 -2.95 0.01
CA GLN A 142 -13.30 -4.14 0.53
C GLN A 142 -14.35 -3.80 1.60
N GLU A 143 -14.12 -2.74 2.36
CA GLU A 143 -15.04 -2.27 3.40
C GLU A 143 -16.02 -1.20 2.89
N GLU A 144 -16.10 -1.01 1.56
CA GLU A 144 -16.99 -0.05 0.88
C GLU A 144 -16.79 1.41 1.32
N ARG A 145 -15.61 1.72 1.86
CA ARG A 145 -15.17 3.06 2.26
C ARG A 145 -14.59 3.79 1.05
N TYR A 146 -15.40 3.97 0.02
CA TYR A 146 -14.95 4.40 -1.30
C TYR A 146 -14.25 5.76 -1.31
N ASP A 147 -14.72 6.76 -0.56
CA ASP A 147 -14.05 8.08 -0.46
C ASP A 147 -12.61 7.95 0.05
N TYR A 148 -12.41 7.10 1.06
CA TYR A 148 -11.10 6.80 1.62
C TYR A 148 -10.26 5.96 0.66
N ALA A 149 -10.88 5.02 -0.06
CA ALA A 149 -10.20 4.20 -1.06
C ALA A 149 -9.65 5.07 -2.20
N ALA A 150 -10.47 5.91 -2.82
CA ALA A 150 -10.06 6.85 -3.88
C ALA A 150 -8.90 7.75 -3.40
N THR A 151 -9.00 8.28 -2.18
CA THR A 151 -7.95 9.11 -1.57
C THR A 151 -6.66 8.34 -1.30
N THR A 152 -6.76 7.08 -0.92
CA THR A 152 -5.56 6.26 -0.66
C THR A 152 -4.89 5.86 -1.97
N TYR A 153 -5.64 5.46 -3.00
CA TYR A 153 -5.10 5.18 -4.34
C TYR A 153 -4.47 6.41 -5.01
N TYR A 154 -5.06 7.61 -4.84
CA TYR A 154 -4.44 8.84 -5.29
C TYR A 154 -3.09 9.09 -4.61
N LYS A 155 -3.01 8.94 -3.27
CA LYS A 155 -1.75 9.08 -2.52
C LYS A 155 -0.72 8.02 -2.93
N LEU A 156 -1.18 6.79 -3.17
CA LEU A 156 -0.36 5.69 -3.66
C LEU A 156 0.28 6.04 -5.01
N SER A 157 -0.48 6.65 -5.94
CA SER A 157 0.06 7.10 -7.23
C SER A 157 1.25 8.06 -7.05
N LYS A 158 1.15 8.99 -6.10
CA LYS A 158 2.22 9.95 -5.81
C LYS A 158 3.45 9.26 -5.21
N LYS A 159 3.26 8.24 -4.38
CA LYS A 159 4.37 7.44 -3.83
C LYS A 159 5.09 6.65 -4.93
N TYR A 160 4.36 6.00 -5.82
CA TYR A 160 4.96 5.31 -6.98
C TYR A 160 5.71 6.27 -7.90
N ALA A 161 5.12 7.43 -8.21
CA ALA A 161 5.76 8.45 -9.03
C ALA A 161 7.06 8.97 -8.39
N PHE A 162 7.06 9.13 -7.06
CA PHE A 162 8.24 9.56 -6.30
C PHE A 162 9.42 8.59 -6.44
N ILE A 163 9.17 7.27 -6.46
CA ILE A 163 10.21 6.25 -6.69
C ILE A 163 10.39 5.89 -8.18
N ASN A 164 9.88 6.74 -9.09
CA ASN A 164 9.97 6.58 -10.54
C ASN A 164 9.33 5.30 -11.12
N LYS A 165 8.40 4.67 -10.38
CA LYS A 165 7.54 3.58 -10.88
C LYS A 165 6.31 4.17 -11.58
N ILE A 166 6.51 4.79 -12.76
CA ILE A 166 5.48 5.61 -13.42
C ILE A 166 4.28 4.78 -13.90
N GLY A 167 4.48 3.55 -14.37
CA GLY A 167 3.39 2.63 -14.72
C GLY A 167 2.47 2.35 -13.53
N ASP A 168 3.03 1.97 -12.39
CA ASP A 168 2.27 1.74 -11.15
C ASP A 168 1.56 2.99 -10.64
N ALA A 169 2.17 4.17 -10.83
CA ALA A 169 1.55 5.45 -10.54
C ALA A 169 0.30 5.68 -11.41
N GLY A 170 0.41 5.40 -12.71
CA GLY A 170 -0.70 5.44 -13.67
C GLY A 170 -1.86 4.54 -13.25
N LEU A 171 -1.59 3.25 -13.02
CA LEU A 171 -2.62 2.29 -12.60
C LEU A 171 -3.31 2.69 -11.29
N SER A 172 -2.54 3.20 -10.33
CA SER A 172 -3.08 3.63 -9.04
C SER A 172 -4.03 4.82 -9.17
N ILE A 173 -3.70 5.83 -9.99
CA ILE A 173 -4.57 6.99 -10.16
C ILE A 173 -5.79 6.69 -11.04
N ILE A 174 -5.68 5.77 -12.00
CA ILE A 174 -6.84 5.24 -12.76
C ILE A 174 -7.83 4.61 -11.79
N LYS A 175 -7.34 3.78 -10.87
CA LYS A 175 -8.19 3.16 -9.84
C LYS A 175 -8.85 4.20 -8.94
N ALA A 176 -8.13 5.28 -8.58
CA ALA A 176 -8.70 6.39 -7.83
C ALA A 176 -9.83 7.08 -8.60
N ALA A 177 -9.62 7.38 -9.89
CA ALA A 177 -10.60 8.01 -10.77
C ALA A 177 -11.87 7.16 -10.93
N GLN A 178 -11.72 5.85 -11.16
CA GLN A 178 -12.84 4.91 -11.27
C GLN A 178 -13.70 4.87 -10.00
N ILE A 179 -13.05 4.86 -8.82
CA ILE A 179 -13.77 4.88 -7.55
C ILE A 179 -14.44 6.23 -7.33
N ALA A 180 -13.76 7.35 -7.63
CA ALA A 180 -14.33 8.69 -7.53
C ALA A 180 -15.58 8.84 -8.42
N TYR A 181 -15.52 8.31 -9.65
CA TYR A 181 -16.67 8.26 -10.55
C TYR A 181 -17.82 7.45 -9.95
N LYS A 182 -17.53 6.26 -9.41
CA LYS A 182 -18.53 5.37 -8.79
C LYS A 182 -19.30 6.02 -7.63
N ILE A 183 -18.67 6.92 -6.87
CA ILE A 183 -19.30 7.65 -5.76
C ILE A 183 -19.92 8.98 -6.17
N GLY A 184 -19.87 9.33 -7.45
CA GLY A 184 -20.42 10.60 -7.97
C GLY A 184 -19.52 11.82 -7.72
N ASP A 185 -18.26 11.63 -7.31
CA ASP A 185 -17.27 12.72 -7.23
C ASP A 185 -16.65 12.95 -8.61
N LEU A 186 -17.47 13.49 -9.51
CA LEU A 186 -17.15 13.65 -10.93
C LEU A 186 -16.01 14.63 -11.17
N ALA A 187 -15.94 15.70 -10.39
CA ALA A 187 -14.88 16.70 -10.50
C ALA A 187 -13.52 16.07 -10.19
N ARG A 188 -13.45 15.24 -9.14
CA ARG A 188 -12.25 14.49 -8.81
C ARG A 188 -11.93 13.43 -9.86
N ALA A 189 -12.93 12.67 -10.31
CA ALA A 189 -12.72 11.64 -11.33
C ALA A 189 -12.08 12.20 -12.60
N ILE A 190 -12.60 13.33 -13.08
CA ILE A 190 -12.04 14.06 -14.22
C ILE A 190 -10.58 14.46 -13.96
N ASP A 191 -10.27 15.07 -12.81
CA ASP A 191 -8.89 15.48 -12.49
C ASP A 191 -7.94 14.28 -12.37
N ASP A 192 -8.37 13.20 -11.72
CA ASP A 192 -7.60 11.98 -11.56
C ASP A 192 -7.33 11.32 -12.95
N TYR A 193 -8.32 11.28 -13.86
CA TYR A 193 -8.12 10.81 -15.25
C TYR A 193 -7.16 11.70 -16.05
N LYS A 194 -7.23 13.03 -15.89
CA LYS A 194 -6.26 13.96 -16.52
C LYS A 194 -4.84 13.72 -16.00
N GLN A 195 -4.68 13.46 -14.72
CA GLN A 195 -3.36 13.12 -14.17
C GLN A 195 -2.90 11.73 -14.64
N ALA A 196 -3.82 10.77 -14.78
CA ALA A 196 -3.54 9.44 -15.32
C ALA A 196 -2.99 9.50 -16.75
N THR A 197 -3.61 10.26 -17.64
CA THR A 197 -3.12 10.42 -19.03
C THR A 197 -1.67 10.94 -19.07
N ASN A 198 -1.27 11.82 -18.15
CA ASN A 198 0.10 12.29 -18.04
C ASN A 198 1.09 11.20 -17.58
N TYR A 199 0.70 10.33 -16.64
CA TYR A 199 1.54 9.18 -16.27
C TYR A 199 1.63 8.17 -17.41
N CYS A 200 0.51 7.82 -18.04
CA CYS A 200 0.47 6.89 -19.16
C CYS A 200 1.34 7.39 -20.33
N ARG A 201 1.26 8.68 -20.68
CA ARG A 201 2.15 9.30 -21.68
C ARG A 201 3.63 9.14 -21.32
N ARG A 202 4.01 9.43 -20.08
CA ARG A 202 5.41 9.28 -19.60
C ARG A 202 5.88 7.83 -19.58
N ASN A 203 4.97 6.89 -19.38
CA ASN A 203 5.24 5.45 -19.37
C ASN A 203 5.21 4.82 -20.79
N GLY A 204 4.74 5.56 -21.80
CA GLY A 204 4.50 5.03 -23.15
C GLY A 204 3.28 4.11 -23.26
N ASP A 205 2.38 4.13 -22.26
CA ASP A 205 1.16 3.33 -22.23
C ASP A 205 0.02 4.11 -22.92
N TYR A 206 0.05 4.12 -24.25
CA TYR A 206 -0.94 4.85 -25.06
C TYR A 206 -2.34 4.22 -25.02
N ASP A 207 -2.44 2.92 -24.74
CA ASP A 207 -3.73 2.24 -24.57
C ASP A 207 -4.46 2.77 -23.34
N SER A 208 -3.80 2.75 -22.18
CA SER A 208 -4.39 3.33 -20.95
C SER A 208 -4.61 4.83 -21.09
N MET A 209 -3.75 5.54 -21.82
CA MET A 209 -3.94 6.97 -22.10
C MET A 209 -5.24 7.23 -22.87
N ALA A 210 -5.55 6.41 -23.90
CA ALA A 210 -6.78 6.52 -24.67
C ALA A 210 -8.02 6.27 -23.79
N VAL A 211 -7.99 5.18 -23.01
CA VAL A 211 -9.07 4.81 -22.07
C VAL A 211 -9.31 5.91 -21.02
N CYS A 212 -8.24 6.50 -20.48
CA CYS A 212 -8.38 7.59 -19.50
C CYS A 212 -9.00 8.85 -20.13
N ALA A 213 -8.57 9.20 -21.35
CA ALA A 213 -9.10 10.35 -22.06
C ALA A 213 -10.58 10.14 -22.42
N GLU A 214 -10.96 8.97 -22.91
CA GLU A 214 -12.36 8.64 -23.21
C GLU A 214 -13.24 8.72 -21.96
N ASN A 215 -12.81 8.13 -20.84
CA ASN A 215 -13.57 8.20 -19.59
C ASN A 215 -13.73 9.65 -19.09
N ALA A 216 -12.67 10.47 -19.20
CA ALA A 216 -12.78 11.89 -18.87
C ALA A 216 -13.76 12.61 -19.81
N ALA A 217 -13.72 12.32 -21.12
CA ALA A 217 -14.63 12.89 -22.11
C ALA A 217 -16.09 12.53 -21.80
N ASP A 218 -16.38 11.26 -21.50
CA ASP A 218 -17.71 10.77 -21.17
C ASP A 218 -18.27 11.50 -19.94
N ILE A 219 -17.48 11.68 -18.88
CA ILE A 219 -17.91 12.41 -17.67
C ILE A 219 -18.09 13.90 -17.97
N VAL A 220 -17.16 14.53 -18.69
CA VAL A 220 -17.25 15.97 -19.01
C VAL A 220 -18.46 16.27 -19.90
N ARG A 221 -18.75 15.39 -20.87
CA ARG A 221 -19.92 15.45 -21.76
C ARG A 221 -21.22 15.46 -20.97
N GLU A 222 -21.31 14.65 -19.92
CA GLU A 222 -22.53 14.52 -19.13
C GLU A 222 -22.76 15.68 -18.15
N TYR A 223 -21.70 16.35 -17.65
CA TYR A 223 -21.83 17.22 -16.47
C TYR A 223 -21.16 18.60 -16.52
N ARG A 224 -20.40 18.95 -17.57
CA ARG A 224 -19.70 20.24 -17.64
C ARG A 224 -19.87 21.00 -18.95
N SER A 225 -19.33 20.48 -20.04
CA SER A 225 -19.26 21.20 -21.31
C SER A 225 -18.88 20.28 -22.47
N TYR A 226 -19.56 20.42 -23.61
CA TYR A 226 -19.22 19.68 -24.82
C TYR A 226 -17.86 20.08 -25.42
N ASP A 227 -17.42 21.33 -25.24
CA ASP A 227 -16.13 21.78 -25.76
C ASP A 227 -14.95 21.08 -25.08
N GLU A 228 -15.00 20.96 -23.74
CA GLU A 228 -13.96 20.23 -22.99
C GLU A 228 -14.02 18.72 -23.28
N ALA A 229 -15.22 18.16 -23.48
CA ALA A 229 -15.36 16.75 -23.87
C ALA A 229 -14.77 16.46 -25.26
N ARG A 230 -14.90 17.39 -26.21
CA ARG A 230 -14.32 17.28 -27.56
C ARG A 230 -12.81 17.08 -27.50
N GLU A 231 -12.10 17.91 -26.73
CA GLU A 231 -10.64 17.80 -26.58
C GLU A 231 -10.23 16.41 -26.07
N TYR A 232 -10.96 15.85 -25.11
CA TYR A 232 -10.66 14.52 -24.57
C TYR A 232 -10.98 13.38 -25.54
N TYR A 233 -12.10 13.47 -26.30
CA TYR A 233 -12.40 12.48 -27.33
C TYR A 233 -11.35 12.50 -28.44
N GLU A 234 -10.88 13.67 -28.88
CA GLU A 234 -9.80 13.78 -29.88
C GLU A 234 -8.51 13.10 -29.40
N ILE A 235 -8.12 13.32 -28.14
CA ILE A 235 -6.99 12.63 -27.52
C ILE A 235 -7.22 11.11 -27.51
N ALA A 236 -8.41 10.63 -27.14
CA ALA A 236 -8.72 9.20 -27.11
C ALA A 236 -8.62 8.57 -28.51
N ILE A 237 -9.24 9.19 -29.52
CA ILE A 237 -9.23 8.74 -30.92
C ILE A 237 -7.80 8.64 -31.46
N GLU A 238 -6.97 9.67 -31.24
CA GLU A 238 -5.58 9.67 -31.71
C GLU A 238 -4.79 8.50 -31.11
N ASN A 239 -4.95 8.24 -29.81
CA ASN A 239 -4.21 7.19 -29.12
C ASN A 239 -4.73 5.79 -29.47
N TYR A 240 -6.04 5.57 -29.55
CA TYR A 240 -6.60 4.31 -30.02
C TYR A 240 -6.15 3.98 -31.46
N LYS A 241 -6.08 4.98 -32.36
CA LYS A 241 -5.52 4.78 -33.71
C LYS A 241 -4.04 4.40 -33.67
N LYS A 242 -3.24 5.06 -32.83
CA LYS A 242 -1.80 4.76 -32.67
C LYS A 242 -1.54 3.33 -32.20
N THR A 243 -2.43 2.79 -31.36
CA THR A 243 -2.29 1.43 -30.82
C THR A 243 -3.06 0.36 -31.60
N GLY A 244 -3.71 0.74 -32.70
CA GLY A 244 -4.43 -0.19 -33.58
C GLY A 244 -5.83 -0.58 -33.10
N GLN A 245 -6.35 0.07 -32.05
CA GLN A 245 -7.71 -0.11 -31.55
C GLN A 245 -8.72 0.69 -32.39
N ILE A 246 -8.87 0.32 -33.67
CA ILE A 246 -9.66 1.09 -34.64
C ILE A 246 -11.15 1.14 -34.28
N GLU A 247 -11.72 0.05 -33.73
CA GLU A 247 -13.11 0.01 -33.29
C GLU A 247 -13.38 1.01 -32.16
N ALA A 248 -12.55 1.02 -31.11
CA ALA A 248 -12.64 1.98 -30.02
C ALA A 248 -12.46 3.44 -30.49
N ALA A 249 -11.56 3.67 -31.46
CA ALA A 249 -11.40 4.98 -32.09
C ALA A 249 -12.67 5.42 -32.83
N GLN A 250 -13.36 4.50 -33.51
CA GLN A 250 -14.61 4.80 -34.20
C GLN A 250 -15.74 5.08 -33.20
N GLU A 251 -15.86 4.31 -32.13
CA GLU A 251 -16.83 4.56 -31.06
C GLU A 251 -16.65 5.95 -30.44
N CYS A 252 -15.39 6.35 -30.17
CA CYS A 252 -15.08 7.70 -29.69
C CYS A 252 -15.43 8.78 -30.73
N ALA A 253 -15.20 8.52 -32.02
CA ALA A 253 -15.55 9.45 -33.09
C ALA A 253 -17.08 9.64 -33.21
N ASP A 254 -17.85 8.56 -33.09
CA ASP A 254 -19.32 8.63 -33.09
C ASP A 254 -19.84 9.42 -31.87
N LYS A 255 -19.22 9.24 -30.69
CA LYS A 255 -19.53 10.05 -29.50
C LYS A 255 -19.20 11.53 -29.72
N LEU A 256 -18.08 11.82 -30.36
CA LEU A 256 -17.63 13.18 -30.69
C LEU A 256 -18.55 13.89 -31.69
N GLU A 257 -19.04 13.18 -32.70
CA GLU A 257 -19.99 13.70 -33.68
C GLU A 257 -21.31 14.08 -33.01
N ARG A 258 -21.82 13.24 -32.11
CA ARG A 258 -23.07 13.49 -31.37
C ARG A 258 -23.04 14.75 -30.49
N ILE A 259 -21.87 15.19 -30.02
CA ILE A 259 -21.74 16.41 -29.22
C ILE A 259 -21.40 17.65 -30.05
N SER A 260 -21.12 17.46 -31.35
CA SER A 260 -20.78 18.54 -32.28
C SER A 260 -21.99 19.04 -33.09
N HIS A 261 -23.15 18.41 -32.91
CA HIS A 261 -24.45 18.79 -33.48
C HIS A 261 -25.38 19.34 -32.40
#